data_AF-A0A8S3Q5S8-F1
#
_entry.id   AF-A0A8S3Q5S8-F1
#
_cell.length_a   1.000
_cell.length_b   1.000
_cell.length_c   1.000
_cell.angle_alpha   90.00
_cell.angle_beta   90.00
_cell.angle_gamma   90.00
#
_symmetry.space_group_name_H-M   'P 1'
#
loop_
_entity.id
_entity.type
_entity.pdbx_description
1 polymer ?
#
loop_
_entity_poly.entity_id
_entity_poly.type
_entity_poly.pdbx_seq_one_letter_code
_entity_poly.pdbx_strand_id
1 'polypeptide(L)'
;MENSIEKKFNDEIIKLCDDNNKSSNNSLFTRERYRETIGNVKKAKLIDELYPLIRTAHSGIGHGGIHKTYKELIKQFANISREIIRIFIQMCEQCILRKSRTATTKLVVRPITSTDFNSRCQVDLVDYQSFPDGEYKWIMHYQDHFFLLMGSPHILQSDNGREFTANVITELKHIKLIWPELK
;
A
#
# COMPACT_ATOMS: atom_id res chain seq x y z
N MET A 1 -31.08 9.50 66.76
CA MET A 1 -30.07 10.54 67.05
C MET A 1 -28.84 10.37 66.16
N GLU A 2 -28.44 9.14 65.85
CA GLU A 2 -27.31 8.79 64.96
C GLU A 2 -27.37 9.45 63.57
N ASN A 3 -28.55 9.49 62.91
CA ASN A 3 -28.71 10.14 61.60
C ASN A 3 -28.41 11.66 61.59
N SER A 4 -28.47 12.35 62.74
CA SER A 4 -28.18 13.80 62.80
C SER A 4 -26.71 14.10 62.96
N ILE A 5 -25.96 13.21 63.62
CA ILE A 5 -24.52 13.36 63.83
C ILE A 5 -23.80 12.97 62.54
N GLU A 6 -24.23 11.88 61.89
CA GLU A 6 -23.69 11.44 60.60
C GLU A 6 -23.86 12.51 59.52
N LYS A 7 -25.04 13.16 59.47
CA LYS A 7 -25.28 14.24 58.52
C LYS A 7 -24.36 15.44 58.78
N LYS A 8 -24.21 15.86 60.04
CA LYS A 8 -23.28 16.94 60.41
C LYS A 8 -21.83 16.60 60.05
N PHE A 9 -21.39 15.39 60.35
CA PHE A 9 -20.05 14.91 60.03
C PHE A 9 -19.80 14.94 58.51
N ASN A 10 -20.75 14.44 57.71
CA ASN A 10 -20.65 14.48 56.25
C ASN A 10 -20.63 15.91 55.69
N ASP A 11 -21.44 16.81 56.24
CA ASP A 11 -21.45 18.23 55.83
C ASP A 11 -20.10 18.92 56.17
N GLU A 12 -19.46 18.55 57.27
CA GLU A 12 -18.15 19.08 57.69
C GLU A 12 -17.00 18.54 56.80
N ILE A 13 -17.07 17.26 56.44
CA ILE A 13 -16.14 16.62 55.49
C ILE A 13 -16.23 17.27 54.09
N ILE A 14 -17.44 17.58 53.61
CA ILE A 14 -17.64 18.24 52.30
C ILE A 14 -17.01 19.64 52.29
N LYS A 15 -17.20 20.44 53.35
CA LYS A 15 -16.56 21.76 53.49
C LYS A 15 -15.03 21.68 53.49
N LEU A 16 -14.47 20.72 54.21
CA LEU A 16 -13.02 20.45 54.19
C LEU A 16 -12.50 20.08 52.80
N CYS A 17 -13.35 19.52 51.93
CA CYS A 17 -13.00 19.13 50.57
C CYS A 17 -12.92 20.35 49.62
N ASP A 18 -13.84 21.31 49.78
CA ASP A 18 -13.82 22.57 49.01
C ASP A 18 -12.60 23.43 49.37
N ASP A 19 -12.19 23.43 50.65
CA ASP A 19 -11.00 24.13 51.12
C ASP A 19 -9.69 23.47 50.67
N ASN A 20 -9.66 22.13 50.58
CA ASN A 20 -8.48 21.36 50.16
C ASN A 20 -8.31 21.22 48.64
N ASN A 21 -9.32 21.53 47.82
CA ASN A 21 -9.18 21.58 46.35
C ASN A 21 -8.18 22.66 45.86
N LYS A 22 -7.59 23.45 46.78
CA LYS A 22 -6.44 24.33 46.52
C LYS A 22 -5.08 23.60 46.57
N SER A 23 -5.01 22.38 47.09
CA SER A 23 -3.80 21.55 47.13
C SER A 23 -4.04 20.25 46.36
N SER A 24 -3.32 20.06 45.27
CA SER A 24 -3.57 19.05 44.22
C SER A 24 -3.49 17.58 44.66
N ASN A 25 -3.20 17.28 45.93
CA ASN A 25 -2.68 15.97 46.32
C ASN A 25 -3.54 15.17 47.31
N ASN A 26 -4.71 15.66 47.75
CA ASN A 26 -5.59 14.88 48.64
C ASN A 26 -7.07 15.24 48.44
N SER A 27 -7.68 14.77 47.34
CA SER A 27 -9.14 14.86 47.17
C SER A 27 -9.81 13.61 47.72
N LEU A 28 -10.73 13.76 48.67
CA LEU A 28 -11.52 12.67 49.24
C LEU A 28 -12.29 11.93 48.12
N PHE A 29 -12.27 10.60 48.16
CA PHE A 29 -12.82 9.76 47.09
C PHE A 29 -14.32 9.52 47.33
N THR A 30 -15.17 10.38 46.79
CA THR A 30 -16.64 10.26 46.93
C THR A 30 -17.19 9.05 46.17
N ARG A 31 -18.35 8.54 46.59
CA ARG A 31 -19.01 7.38 45.95
C ARG A 31 -19.39 7.63 44.49
N GLU A 32 -19.71 8.87 44.15
CA GLU A 32 -19.99 9.31 42.77
C GLU A 32 -18.72 9.28 41.93
N ARG A 33 -17.63 9.86 42.45
CA ARG A 33 -16.32 9.83 41.79
C ARG A 33 -15.79 8.41 41.63
N TYR A 34 -16.03 7.51 42.60
CA TYR A 34 -15.73 6.08 42.45
C TYR A 34 -16.48 5.46 41.28
N ARG A 35 -17.80 5.68 41.17
CA ARG A 35 -18.62 5.15 40.07
C ARG A 35 -18.13 5.67 38.71
N GLU A 36 -17.78 6.95 38.63
CA GLU A 36 -17.22 7.57 37.44
C GLU A 36 -15.85 6.96 37.09
N THR A 37 -14.96 6.80 38.07
CA THR A 37 -13.63 6.21 37.90
C THR A 37 -13.71 4.76 37.43
N ILE A 38 -14.61 3.96 38.02
CA ILE A 38 -14.87 2.57 37.60
C ILE A 38 -15.50 2.52 36.21
N GLY A 39 -16.41 3.43 35.88
CA GLY A 39 -17.01 3.54 34.54
C GLY A 39 -15.99 3.84 33.44
N ASN A 40 -14.89 4.53 33.79
CA ASN A 40 -13.80 4.87 32.87
C ASN A 40 -12.78 3.73 32.66
N VAL A 41 -12.86 2.63 33.43
CA VAL A 41 -11.97 1.48 33.26
C VAL A 41 -12.36 0.72 32.01
N LYS A 42 -11.43 0.64 31.05
CA LYS A 42 -11.61 -0.15 29.81
C LYS A 42 -11.77 -1.63 30.15
N LYS A 43 -12.66 -2.31 29.44
CA LYS A 43 -12.97 -3.72 29.67
C LYS A 43 -11.78 -4.60 29.26
N ALA A 44 -11.57 -5.70 29.97
CA ALA A 44 -10.67 -6.76 29.55
C ALA A 44 -11.48 -7.91 28.92
N LYS A 45 -10.89 -8.64 27.99
CA LYS A 45 -11.51 -9.78 27.29
C LYS A 45 -10.69 -11.05 27.41
N LEU A 46 -11.36 -12.21 27.45
CA LEU A 46 -10.66 -13.49 27.47
C LEU A 46 -10.04 -13.80 26.10
N ILE A 47 -9.04 -14.68 26.06
CA ILE A 47 -8.32 -15.04 24.84
C ILE A 47 -9.29 -15.52 23.73
N ASP A 48 -10.27 -16.35 24.09
CA ASP A 48 -11.26 -16.91 23.16
C ASP A 48 -12.17 -15.83 22.54
N GLU A 49 -12.34 -14.69 23.21
CA GLU A 49 -13.15 -13.58 22.73
C GLU A 49 -12.35 -12.63 21.80
N LEU A 50 -11.03 -12.73 21.76
CA LEU A 50 -10.18 -11.79 21.02
C LEU A 50 -10.36 -11.91 19.50
N TYR A 51 -10.42 -13.14 18.99
CA TYR A 51 -10.53 -13.39 17.55
C TYR A 51 -11.78 -12.76 16.91
N PRO A 52 -13.03 -13.06 17.37
CA PRO A 52 -14.23 -12.49 16.76
C PRO A 52 -14.28 -10.96 16.88
N LEU A 53 -13.75 -10.42 17.98
CA LEU A 53 -13.69 -8.99 18.26
C LEU A 53 -12.73 -8.26 17.33
N ILE A 54 -11.50 -8.76 17.16
CA ILE A 54 -10.52 -8.19 16.22
C ILE A 54 -11.03 -8.33 14.79
N ARG A 55 -11.64 -9.47 14.44
CA ARG A 55 -12.23 -9.69 13.11
C ARG A 55 -13.31 -8.66 12.77
N THR A 56 -14.21 -8.41 13.71
CA THR A 56 -15.31 -7.44 13.53
C THR A 56 -14.76 -6.02 13.38
N ALA A 57 -13.85 -5.60 14.26
CA ALA A 57 -13.25 -4.28 14.18
C ALA A 57 -12.43 -4.09 12.89
N HIS A 58 -11.60 -5.08 12.53
CA HIS A 58 -10.77 -5.05 11.33
C HIS A 58 -11.60 -5.01 10.04
N SER A 59 -12.68 -5.78 9.98
CA SER A 59 -13.59 -5.79 8.83
C SER A 59 -14.40 -4.48 8.74
N GLY A 60 -14.85 -3.96 9.89
CA GLY A 60 -15.60 -2.70 9.96
C GLY A 60 -14.82 -1.47 9.48
N ILE A 61 -13.50 -1.47 9.62
CA ILE A 61 -12.62 -0.41 9.10
C ILE A 61 -12.13 -0.66 7.65
N GLY A 62 -12.63 -1.69 6.98
CA GLY A 62 -12.28 -2.01 5.59
C GLY A 62 -10.90 -2.65 5.41
N HIS A 63 -10.53 -3.57 6.31
CA HIS A 63 -9.21 -4.23 6.32
C HIS A 63 -8.05 -3.24 6.47
N GLY A 64 -8.22 -2.27 7.36
CA GLY A 64 -7.16 -1.33 7.72
C GLY A 64 -5.96 -2.01 8.39
N GLY A 65 -4.80 -1.35 8.33
CA GLY A 65 -3.58 -1.88 8.96
C GLY A 65 -3.65 -1.95 10.50
N ILE A 66 -2.55 -2.41 11.10
CA ILE A 66 -2.42 -2.62 12.55
C ILE A 66 -2.82 -1.37 13.34
N HIS A 67 -2.31 -0.21 12.95
CA HIS A 67 -2.55 1.06 13.65
C HIS A 67 -4.03 1.45 13.67
N LYS A 68 -4.73 1.31 12.54
CA LYS A 68 -6.16 1.65 12.45
C LYS A 68 -7.00 0.70 13.30
N THR A 69 -6.71 -0.60 13.20
CA THR A 69 -7.40 -1.62 14.00
C THR A 69 -7.16 -1.41 15.50
N TYR A 70 -5.92 -1.12 15.90
CA TYR A 70 -5.56 -0.85 17.30
C TYR A 70 -6.27 0.39 17.86
N LYS A 71 -6.33 1.48 17.07
CA LYS A 71 -7.02 2.71 17.46
C LYS A 71 -8.51 2.49 17.71
N GLU A 72 -9.14 1.57 16.99
CA GLU A 72 -10.54 1.23 17.22
C GLU A 72 -10.74 0.41 18.50
N LEU A 73 -9.88 -0.57 18.71
CA LEU A 73 -9.99 -1.51 19.83
C LEU A 73 -9.66 -0.88 21.19
N ILE A 74 -8.68 0.03 21.24
CA ILE A 74 -8.26 0.67 22.48
C ILE A 74 -9.32 1.62 23.06
N LYS A 75 -10.37 1.99 22.29
CA LYS A 75 -11.47 2.80 22.81
C LYS A 75 -12.27 2.05 23.87
N GLN A 76 -12.40 0.72 23.71
CA GLN A 76 -13.28 -0.11 24.53
C GLN A 76 -12.53 -1.12 25.38
N PHE A 77 -11.32 -1.54 24.95
CA PHE A 77 -10.58 -2.64 25.56
C PHE A 77 -9.18 -2.25 26.03
N ALA A 78 -8.78 -2.76 27.20
CA ALA A 78 -7.45 -2.52 27.79
C ALA A 78 -6.39 -3.54 27.34
N ASN A 79 -6.81 -4.80 27.11
CA ASN A 79 -5.91 -5.95 27.06
C ASN A 79 -5.56 -6.42 25.64
N ILE A 80 -5.71 -5.55 24.64
CA ILE A 80 -5.41 -5.87 23.24
C ILE A 80 -4.13 -5.15 22.84
N SER A 81 -3.07 -5.92 22.60
CA SER A 81 -1.79 -5.38 22.14
C SER A 81 -1.73 -5.28 20.62
N ARG A 82 -0.80 -4.46 20.12
CA ARG A 82 -0.51 -4.37 18.68
C ARG A 82 0.00 -5.68 18.09
N GLU A 83 0.67 -6.51 18.88
CA GLU A 83 1.19 -7.81 18.42
C GLU A 83 0.08 -8.83 18.15
N ILE A 84 -0.95 -8.87 19.01
CA ILE A 84 -2.13 -9.72 18.78
C ILE A 84 -2.79 -9.35 17.46
N ILE A 85 -2.93 -8.04 17.19
CA ILE A 85 -3.50 -7.52 15.94
C ILE A 85 -2.59 -7.84 14.75
N ARG A 86 -1.26 -7.73 14.90
CA ARG A 86 -0.31 -8.09 13.84
C ARG A 86 -0.47 -9.55 13.43
N ILE A 87 -0.49 -10.46 14.40
CA ILE A 87 -0.69 -11.89 14.17
C ILE A 87 -2.01 -12.12 13.43
N PHE A 88 -3.10 -11.49 13.87
CA PHE A 88 -4.39 -11.58 13.19
C PHE A 88 -4.33 -11.13 11.72
N ILE A 89 -3.74 -9.96 11.44
CA ILE A 89 -3.67 -9.40 10.07
C ILE A 89 -2.82 -10.28 9.15
N GLN A 90 -1.76 -10.92 9.67
CA GLN A 90 -0.94 -11.86 8.90
C GLN A 90 -1.73 -13.08 8.42
N MET A 91 -2.77 -13.48 9.15
CA MET A 91 -3.64 -14.62 8.83
C MET A 91 -4.95 -14.20 8.15
N CYS A 92 -5.15 -12.90 7.89
CA CYS A 92 -6.37 -12.42 7.24
C CYS A 92 -6.31 -12.64 5.73
N GLU A 93 -7.16 -13.54 5.22
CA GLU A 93 -7.24 -13.92 3.80
C GLU A 93 -7.34 -12.70 2.85
N GLN A 94 -8.22 -11.75 3.15
CA GLN A 94 -8.42 -10.53 2.35
C GLN A 94 -7.15 -9.66 2.31
N CYS A 95 -6.41 -9.58 3.41
CA CYS A 95 -5.14 -8.85 3.45
C CYS A 95 -4.03 -9.60 2.70
N ILE A 96 -4.01 -10.93 2.77
CA ILE A 96 -3.04 -11.77 2.04
C ILE A 96 -3.25 -11.61 0.53
N LEU A 97 -4.49 -11.70 0.05
CA LEU A 97 -4.84 -11.54 -1.37
C LEU A 97 -4.51 -10.16 -1.92
N ARG A 98 -4.58 -9.10 -1.12
CA ARG A 98 -4.18 -7.74 -1.56
C ARG A 98 -2.68 -7.60 -1.72
N LYS A 99 -1.86 -8.26 -0.88
CA LYS A 99 -0.39 -8.19 -0.97
C LYS A 99 0.16 -8.87 -2.21
N SER A 100 -0.42 -9.98 -2.64
CA SER A 100 0.04 -10.68 -3.85
C SER A 100 -0.17 -9.86 -5.13
N ARG A 101 -1.19 -9.00 -5.17
CA ARG A 101 -1.49 -8.11 -6.32
C ARG A 101 -0.50 -6.95 -6.46
N THR A 102 0.12 -6.50 -5.38
CA THR A 102 1.08 -5.38 -5.37
C THR A 102 2.52 -5.83 -5.58
N ALA A 103 2.77 -7.14 -5.73
CA ALA A 103 4.07 -7.63 -6.15
C ALA A 103 4.27 -7.35 -7.64
N THR A 104 4.56 -6.09 -8.00
CA THR A 104 5.15 -5.78 -9.30
C THR A 104 6.47 -6.54 -9.37
N THR A 105 6.55 -7.52 -10.27
CA THR A 105 7.82 -8.10 -10.72
C THR A 105 8.76 -6.94 -10.98
N LYS A 106 9.88 -6.87 -10.25
CA LYS A 106 10.93 -5.88 -10.54
C LYS A 106 11.21 -5.97 -12.03
N LEU A 107 10.93 -4.87 -12.76
CA LEU A 107 11.34 -4.72 -14.15
C LEU A 107 12.84 -4.98 -14.19
N VAL A 108 13.24 -6.11 -14.76
CA VAL A 108 14.65 -6.35 -15.06
C VAL A 108 14.95 -5.47 -16.26
N VAL A 109 15.38 -4.23 -15.99
CA VAL A 109 15.99 -3.38 -17.02
C VAL A 109 17.44 -3.86 -17.17
N ARG A 110 17.64 -4.99 -17.83
CA ARG A 110 18.96 -5.26 -18.41
C ARG A 110 19.07 -4.35 -19.63
N PRO A 111 19.97 -3.35 -19.65
CA PRO A 111 20.17 -2.53 -20.84
C PRO A 111 20.54 -3.44 -22.02
N ILE A 112 19.97 -3.16 -23.19
CA ILE A 112 20.37 -3.81 -24.44
C ILE A 112 21.77 -3.28 -24.75
N THR A 113 22.79 -4.10 -24.53
CA THR A 113 24.18 -3.74 -24.83
C THR A 113 24.65 -4.51 -26.04
N SER A 114 25.15 -3.81 -27.06
CA SER A 114 25.89 -4.37 -28.19
C SER A 114 27.39 -4.32 -27.92
N THR A 115 28.12 -5.38 -28.28
CA THR A 115 29.59 -5.44 -28.15
C THR A 115 30.32 -4.90 -29.37
N ASP A 116 29.64 -4.88 -30.53
CA ASP A 116 30.23 -4.55 -31.84
C ASP A 116 29.27 -3.68 -32.67
N PHE A 117 29.83 -2.91 -33.60
CA PHE A 117 29.08 -2.06 -34.52
C PHE A 117 28.09 -2.89 -35.36
N ASN A 118 26.84 -2.43 -35.49
CA ASN A 118 25.77 -3.11 -36.23
C ASN A 118 25.47 -4.56 -35.79
N SER A 119 25.95 -4.99 -34.62
CA SER A 119 25.67 -6.34 -34.11
C SER A 119 24.19 -6.50 -33.73
N ARG A 120 23.56 -5.42 -33.25
CA ARG A 120 22.15 -5.38 -32.87
C ARG A 120 21.60 -3.97 -33.01
N CYS A 121 20.53 -3.85 -33.77
CA CYS A 121 19.85 -2.58 -33.95
C CYS A 121 18.37 -2.74 -33.60
N GLN A 122 17.82 -1.71 -32.97
CA GLN A 122 16.41 -1.66 -32.65
C GLN A 122 15.68 -0.89 -33.75
N VAL A 123 14.54 -1.44 -34.16
CA VAL A 123 13.64 -0.79 -35.11
C VAL A 123 12.29 -0.59 -34.46
N ASP A 124 11.73 0.58 -34.71
CA ASP A 124 10.40 0.96 -34.29
C ASP A 124 9.62 1.54 -35.47
N LEU A 125 8.29 1.42 -35.45
CA LEU A 125 7.40 1.97 -36.45
C LEU A 125 6.53 3.05 -35.81
N VAL A 126 6.76 4.29 -36.21
CA VAL A 126 5.94 5.42 -35.78
C VAL A 126 4.74 5.53 -36.70
N ASP A 127 3.55 5.56 -36.10
CA ASP A 127 2.29 5.79 -36.82
C ASP A 127 2.27 7.20 -37.42
N TYR A 128 2.18 7.25 -38.74
CA TYR A 128 2.08 8.48 -39.52
C TYR A 128 0.80 8.50 -40.39
N GLN A 129 -0.18 7.64 -40.08
CA GLN A 129 -1.44 7.53 -40.84
C GLN A 129 -2.30 8.79 -40.80
N SER A 130 -2.14 9.63 -39.77
CA SER A 130 -2.86 10.89 -39.65
C SER A 130 -2.38 11.94 -40.66
N PHE A 131 -1.18 11.78 -41.21
CA PHE A 131 -0.61 12.68 -42.22
C PHE A 131 0.30 11.91 -43.19
N PRO A 132 -0.23 10.99 -44.00
CA PRO A 132 0.58 10.12 -44.82
C PRO A 132 1.28 10.89 -45.95
N ASP A 133 2.49 10.46 -46.32
CA ASP A 133 3.19 10.94 -47.51
C ASP A 133 2.92 9.97 -48.66
N GLY A 134 1.88 10.25 -49.44
CA GLY A 134 1.42 9.34 -50.50
C GLY A 134 0.97 7.98 -49.95
N GLU A 135 1.63 6.90 -50.37
CA GLU A 135 1.36 5.54 -49.89
C GLU A 135 2.06 5.22 -48.56
N TYR A 136 3.00 6.07 -48.12
CA TYR A 136 3.78 5.85 -46.90
C TYR A 136 3.02 6.35 -45.67
N LYS A 137 2.64 5.40 -44.82
CA LYS A 137 1.81 5.63 -43.62
C LYS A 137 2.57 5.45 -42.30
N TRP A 138 3.83 5.05 -42.38
CA TRP A 138 4.65 4.67 -41.24
C TRP A 138 6.06 5.20 -41.42
N ILE A 139 6.66 5.64 -40.32
CA ILE A 139 8.07 6.02 -40.30
C ILE A 139 8.83 4.93 -39.56
N MET A 140 9.78 4.29 -40.25
CA MET A 140 10.68 3.34 -39.62
C MET A 140 11.82 4.09 -38.94
N HIS A 141 11.86 4.02 -37.61
CA HIS A 141 12.96 4.53 -36.80
C HIS A 141 13.96 3.41 -36.56
N TYR A 142 15.22 3.63 -36.97
CA TYR A 142 16.31 2.68 -36.84
C TYR A 142 17.39 3.24 -35.92
N GLN A 143 17.78 2.48 -34.90
CA GLN A 143 18.81 2.89 -33.96
C GLN A 143 19.83 1.76 -33.71
N ASP A 144 21.09 2.05 -34.01
CA ASP A 144 22.22 1.22 -33.60
C ASP A 144 22.62 1.53 -32.14
N HIS A 145 22.80 0.47 -31.34
CA HIS A 145 23.10 0.58 -29.91
C HIS A 145 24.59 0.82 -29.62
N PHE A 146 25.48 0.81 -30.64
CA PHE A 146 26.92 0.95 -30.45
C PHE A 146 27.45 2.35 -30.83
N PHE A 147 27.16 2.85 -32.03
CA PHE A 147 27.70 4.13 -32.52
C PHE A 147 26.65 5.14 -33.00
N LEU A 148 25.35 4.80 -33.01
CA LEU A 148 24.29 5.65 -33.61
C LEU A 148 24.56 6.01 -35.10
N LEU A 149 25.41 5.24 -35.78
CA LEU A 149 25.76 5.42 -37.19
C LEU A 149 25.00 4.41 -38.06
N MET A 150 24.70 4.81 -39.30
CA MET A 150 23.99 3.95 -40.26
C MET A 150 24.93 2.88 -40.83
N GLY A 151 24.51 1.61 -40.78
CA GLY A 151 25.18 0.49 -41.44
C GLY A 151 24.31 -0.76 -41.46
N SER A 152 24.78 -1.84 -42.09
CA SER A 152 23.99 -3.08 -42.26
C SER A 152 23.95 -3.87 -40.95
N PRO A 153 22.80 -3.97 -40.27
CA PRO A 153 22.68 -4.72 -39.02
C PRO A 153 22.73 -6.23 -39.23
N HIS A 154 23.36 -6.96 -38.32
CA HIS A 154 23.26 -8.42 -38.28
C HIS A 154 21.96 -8.91 -37.64
N ILE A 155 21.41 -8.15 -36.70
CA ILE A 155 20.16 -8.47 -36.00
C ILE A 155 19.28 -7.22 -35.93
N LEU A 156 18.04 -7.35 -36.41
CA LEU A 156 16.99 -6.33 -36.29
C LEU A 156 16.00 -6.75 -35.20
N GLN A 157 15.82 -5.90 -34.20
CA GLN A 157 14.91 -6.17 -33.08
C GLN A 157 13.78 -5.14 -33.05
N SER A 158 12.55 -5.59 -33.21
CA SER A 158 11.34 -4.80 -32.95
C SER A 158 10.73 -5.16 -31.60
N ASP A 159 9.72 -4.40 -31.18
CA ASP A 159 8.82 -4.84 -30.13
C ASP A 159 7.79 -5.85 -30.70
N ASN A 160 6.89 -6.33 -29.83
CA ASN A 160 5.76 -7.17 -30.23
C ASN A 160 4.52 -6.33 -30.57
N GLY A 161 4.72 -5.10 -31.05
CA GLY A 161 3.66 -4.19 -31.45
C GLY A 161 2.78 -4.81 -32.55
N ARG A 162 1.51 -4.39 -32.59
CA ARG A 162 0.57 -4.85 -33.64
C ARG A 162 0.92 -4.27 -35.01
N GLU A 163 1.80 -3.28 -35.04
CA GLU A 163 2.28 -2.54 -36.19
C GLU A 163 3.25 -3.40 -37.03
N PHE A 164 4.02 -4.30 -36.40
CA PHE A 164 4.91 -5.27 -37.05
C PHE A 164 4.15 -6.52 -37.53
N THR A 165 3.11 -6.31 -38.33
CA THR A 165 2.36 -7.41 -38.95
C THR A 165 3.23 -8.21 -39.93
N ALA A 166 2.84 -9.46 -40.22
CA ALA A 166 3.55 -10.31 -41.19
C ALA A 166 3.73 -9.64 -42.56
N ASN A 167 2.78 -8.79 -42.98
CA ASN A 167 2.85 -8.05 -44.24
C ASN A 167 3.95 -6.98 -44.23
N VAL A 168 4.08 -6.23 -43.14
CA VAL A 168 5.16 -5.25 -42.97
C VAL A 168 6.52 -5.98 -42.95
N ILE A 169 6.61 -7.12 -42.25
CA ILE A 169 7.82 -7.95 -42.25
C ILE A 169 8.16 -8.47 -43.66
N THR A 170 7.17 -8.76 -44.51
CA THR A 170 7.42 -9.16 -45.90
C THR A 170 7.89 -8.00 -46.77
N GLU A 171 7.42 -6.78 -46.53
CA GLU A 171 7.94 -5.57 -47.19
C GLU A 171 9.36 -5.27 -46.73
N LEU A 172 9.68 -5.50 -45.46
CA LEU A 172 11.06 -5.45 -44.94
C LEU A 172 11.98 -6.48 -45.62
N LYS A 173 11.47 -7.54 -46.26
CA LYS A 173 12.33 -8.42 -47.09
C LYS A 173 12.92 -7.70 -48.29
N HIS A 174 12.29 -6.63 -48.79
CA HIS A 174 12.91 -5.79 -49.82
C HIS A 174 14.13 -5.02 -49.28
N ILE A 175 14.18 -4.74 -47.97
CA ILE A 175 15.38 -4.17 -47.32
C ILE A 175 16.57 -5.13 -47.40
N LYS A 176 16.34 -6.45 -47.50
CA LYS A 176 17.43 -7.42 -47.74
C LYS A 176 18.17 -7.17 -49.06
N LEU A 177 17.55 -6.48 -50.03
CA LEU A 177 18.22 -6.03 -51.25
C LEU A 177 19.21 -4.88 -50.97
N ILE A 178 18.96 -4.08 -49.93
CA ILE A 178 19.80 -2.95 -49.49
C ILE A 178 20.85 -3.44 -48.48
N TRP A 179 20.50 -4.43 -47.64
CA TRP A 179 21.37 -5.06 -46.63
C TRP A 179 21.44 -6.57 -46.81
N PRO A 180 22.30 -7.07 -47.70
CA PRO A 180 22.41 -8.50 -48.02
C PRO A 180 22.80 -9.38 -46.82
N GLU A 181 23.47 -8.79 -45.82
CA GLU A 181 24.00 -9.47 -44.64
C GLU A 181 22.99 -9.54 -43.47
N LEU A 182 21.79 -8.98 -43.64
CA LEU A 182 20.70 -9.03 -42.66
C LEU A 182 20.19 -10.48 -42.53
N LYS A 183 20.31 -11.03 -41.32
CA LYS A 183 19.86 -12.39 -40.98
C LYS A 183 18.40 -12.43 -40.55
#